data_AF-A0A2R3QC46-F1
#
_entry.id   AF-A0A2R3QC46-F1
#
_cell.length_a   1.000
_cell.length_b   1.000
_cell.length_c   1.000
_cell.angle_alpha   90.00
_cell.angle_beta   90.00
_cell.angle_gamma   90.00
#
_symmetry.space_group_name_H-M   'P 1'
#
loop_
_entity.id
_entity.type
_entity.pdbx_description
1 polymer ?
#
loop_
_entity_poly.entity_id
_entity_poly.type
_entity_poly.pdbx_seq_one_letter_code
_entity_poly.pdbx_strand_id
1 'polypeptide(L)' 'MPGGKAAGERCVQLDAHARCLLFGNPQRPAVCASLQASPALCGSDRQDALRRIAWMERATTPELS' A
#
# COMPACT_ATOMS: atom_id res chain seq x y z
N MET A 1 0.50 10.97 10.48
CA MET A 1 1.86 10.97 9.88
C MET A 1 1.95 12.18 8.96
N PRO A 2 2.38 13.35 9.47
CA PRO A 2 2.69 14.50 8.62
C PRO A 2 3.84 14.08 7.68
N GLY A 3 3.58 13.98 6.37
CA GLY A 3 4.56 13.53 5.37
C GLY A 3 4.42 12.08 4.86
N GLY A 4 3.51 11.27 5.42
CA GLY A 4 3.36 9.87 5.02
C GLY A 4 4.50 8.95 5.51
N LYS A 5 4.52 7.70 5.04
CA LYS A 5 5.56 6.71 5.37
C LYS A 5 6.60 6.66 4.24
N ALA A 6 7.84 6.28 4.53
CA ALA A 6 8.83 6.06 3.47
C ALA A 6 8.43 4.90 2.54
N ALA A 7 8.95 4.90 1.31
CA ALA A 7 8.80 3.77 0.41
C ALA A 7 9.44 2.50 1.03
N GLY A 8 8.80 1.35 0.86
CA GLY A 8 9.23 0.09 1.48
C GLY A 8 9.00 -0.02 3.00
N GLU A 9 8.66 1.05 3.69
CA GLU A 9 8.46 1.03 5.14
C GLU A 9 7.08 0.46 5.52
N ARG A 10 7.07 -0.45 6.51
CA ARG A 10 5.83 -1.02 7.04
C ARG A 10 5.06 0.04 7.82
N CYS A 11 3.79 0.23 7.47
CA CYS A 11 2.93 1.18 8.18
C CYS A 11 2.70 0.77 9.65
N VAL A 12 2.88 1.72 10.57
CA VAL A 12 2.69 1.53 12.03
C VAL A 12 1.25 1.21 12.41
N GLN A 13 0.27 1.56 11.56
CA GLN A 13 -1.15 1.30 11.77
C GLN A 13 -1.60 -0.08 11.29
N LEU A 14 -0.67 -1.01 11.05
CA LEU A 14 -0.98 -2.39 10.65
C LEU A 14 -0.83 -3.34 11.84
N ASP A 15 -1.88 -4.13 12.10
CA ASP A 15 -1.86 -5.19 13.11
C ASP A 15 -0.99 -6.40 12.69
N ALA A 16 -0.92 -7.42 13.54
CA ALA A 16 -0.15 -8.65 13.27
C ALA A 16 -0.61 -9.40 12.01
N HIS A 17 -1.85 -9.20 11.58
CA HIS A 17 -2.45 -9.81 10.38
C HIS A 17 -2.42 -8.88 9.17
N ALA A 18 -1.69 -7.76 9.24
CA ALA A 18 -1.60 -6.73 8.20
C ALA A 18 -2.93 -6.05 7.85
N ARG A 19 -3.85 -5.94 8.82
CA ARG A 19 -5.08 -5.14 8.71
C ARG A 19 -4.84 -3.74 9.26
N CYS A 20 -5.46 -2.73 8.64
CA CYS A 20 -5.32 -1.34 9.07
C CYS A 20 -6.19 -1.08 10.31
N LEU A 21 -5.57 -0.64 11.41
CA LEU A 21 -6.24 -0.25 12.66
C LEU A 21 -7.15 0.98 12.51
N LEU A 22 -6.95 1.77 11.45
CA LEU A 22 -7.77 2.95 11.13
C LEU A 22 -8.85 2.67 10.09
N PHE A 23 -9.12 1.41 9.71
CA PHE A 23 -10.12 1.12 8.69
C PHE A 23 -11.52 1.62 9.10
N GLY A 24 -12.15 2.45 8.27
CA GLY A 24 -13.42 3.11 8.58
C GLY A 24 -13.32 4.36 9.47
N ASN A 25 -12.15 4.67 10.01
CA ASN A 25 -11.94 5.86 10.86
C ASN A 25 -11.66 7.11 9.99
N PRO A 26 -12.27 8.28 10.28
CA PRO A 26 -12.00 9.54 9.59
C PRO A 26 -10.52 10.00 9.59
N GLN A 27 -9.71 9.53 10.55
CA GLN A 27 -8.28 9.81 10.63
C GLN A 27 -7.44 8.97 9.62
N ARG A 28 -8.04 7.99 8.94
CA ARG A 28 -7.36 7.22 7.89
C ARG A 28 -6.97 8.17 6.75
N PRO A 29 -5.69 8.24 6.34
CA PRO A 29 -5.26 9.13 5.27
C PRO A 29 -6.06 8.91 3.98
N ALA A 30 -6.41 9.99 3.29
CA ALA A 30 -7.24 9.94 2.08
C ALA A 30 -6.67 9.00 1.00
N VAL A 31 -5.34 9.03 0.79
CA VAL A 31 -4.65 8.12 -0.15
C VAL A 31 -4.79 6.64 0.24
N CYS A 32 -4.81 6.34 1.54
CA CYS A 32 -5.03 4.98 2.02
C CYS A 32 -6.50 4.56 1.86
N ALA A 33 -7.44 5.50 1.96
CA ALA A 33 -8.87 5.24 1.78
C ALA A 33 -9.27 5.14 0.29
N SER A 34 -8.56 5.84 -0.60
CA SER A 34 -8.79 5.80 -2.04
C SER A 34 -8.26 4.53 -2.71
N LEU A 35 -7.29 3.84 -2.08
CA LEU A 35 -6.78 2.58 -2.60
C LEU A 35 -7.84 1.47 -2.46
N GLN A 36 -8.39 1.05 -3.60
CA GLN A 36 -9.35 -0.04 -3.70
C GLN A 36 -8.64 -1.35 -4.08
N ALA A 37 -9.07 -2.46 -3.47
CA ALA A 37 -8.60 -3.78 -3.86
C ALA A 37 -9.10 -4.10 -5.27
N SER A 38 -8.21 -4.64 -6.12
CA SER A 38 -8.56 -5.05 -7.48
C SER A 38 -7.85 -6.35 -7.83
N PRO A 39 -8.41 -7.20 -8.69
CA PRO A 39 -7.75 -8.42 -9.14
C PRO A 39 -6.38 -8.18 -9.78
N ALA A 40 -6.23 -7.05 -10.49
CA ALA A 40 -4.98 -6.67 -11.14
C ALA A 40 -3.85 -6.39 -10.13
N LEU A 41 -4.18 -5.79 -8.98
CA LEU A 41 -3.24 -5.49 -7.90
C LEU A 41 -3.03 -6.69 -6.97
N CYS A 42 -4.13 -7.35 -6.55
CA CYS A 42 -4.13 -8.34 -5.48
C CYS A 42 -3.70 -9.75 -5.94
N GLY A 43 -3.97 -10.13 -7.19
CA GLY A 43 -3.69 -11.49 -7.65
C GLY A 43 -4.44 -12.56 -6.86
N SER A 44 -3.83 -13.74 -6.73
CA SER A 44 -4.44 -14.90 -6.06
C SER A 44 -4.08 -15.03 -4.58
N ASP A 45 -2.96 -14.44 -4.15
CA ASP A 45 -2.51 -14.48 -2.76
C ASP A 45 -1.60 -13.27 -2.42
N ARG A 46 -1.17 -13.20 -1.16
CA ARG A 46 -0.29 -12.12 -0.67
C ARG A 46 1.03 -12.04 -1.44
N GLN A 47 1.66 -13.17 -1.75
CA GLN A 47 2.94 -13.14 -2.47
C GLN A 47 2.73 -12.63 -3.90
N ASP A 48 1.63 -12.99 -4.54
CA ASP A 48 1.28 -12.48 -5.87
C ASP A 48 1.04 -10.97 -5.86
N ALA A 49 0.28 -10.48 -4.87
CA ALA A 49 0.09 -9.04 -4.68
C ALA A 49 1.44 -8.31 -4.54
N LEU A 50 2.34 -8.81 -3.72
CA LEU A 50 3.66 -8.20 -3.50
C LEU A 50 4.54 -8.22 -4.75
N ARG A 51 4.52 -9.31 -5.53
CA ARG A 51 5.25 -9.37 -6.82
C ARG A 51 4.73 -8.35 -7.82
N ARG A 52 3.40 -8.19 -7.91
CA ARG A 52 2.73 -7.22 -8.79
C ARG A 52 3.06 -5.79 -8.39
N ILE A 53 2.95 -5.47 -7.10
CA ILE A 53 3.32 -4.15 -6.55
C ILE A 53 4.78 -3.83 -6.90
N ALA A 54 5.71 -4.75 -6.64
CA ALA A 54 7.11 -4.54 -6.94
C ALA A 54 7.38 -4.34 -8.44
N TRP A 55 6.64 -5.04 -9.32
CA TRP A 55 6.71 -4.81 -10.76
C TRP A 55 6.21 -3.41 -11.14
N MET A 56 5.06 -2.99 -10.60
CA MET A 56 4.50 -1.65 -10.86
C MET A 56 5.45 -0.55 -10.39
N GLU A 57 6.00 -0.66 -9.17
CA GLU A 57 6.95 0.29 -8.63
C GLU A 57 8.16 0.47 -9.57
N ARG A 58 8.72 -0.63 -10.10
CA ARG A 58 9.81 -0.56 -11.10
C ARG A 58 9.36 0.07 -12.41
N ALA A 59 8.19 -0.30 -12.91
CA ALA A 59 7.66 0.17 -14.19
C ALA A 59 7.28 1.67 -14.16
N THR A 60 6.97 2.21 -12.99
CA THR A 60 6.58 3.62 -12.80
C THR A 60 7.60 4.43 -12.00
N THR A 61 8.81 3.89 -11.79
CA THR A 61 9.89 4.66 -11.16
C THR A 61 10.21 5.85 -12.07
N PRO A 62 10.13 7.10 -11.58
CA PRO A 62 10.52 8.25 -12.38
C PRO A 62 12.00 8.15 -12.75
N GLU A 63 12.35 8.46 -13.99
CA GLU A 63 13.76 8.64 -14.35
C GLU A 63 14.29 9.85 -13.56
N LEU A 64 15.40 9.65 -12.84
CA LEU A 64 16.09 10.71 -12.13
C LEU A 64 16.45 11.81 -13.14
N SER A 65 15.78 12.96 -13.08
CA SER A 65 16.19 14.19 -13.75
C SER A 65 17.19 14.95 -12.90
#